data_AF-A0A969J4I9-F1
#
_entry.id   AF-A0A969J4I9-F1
#
_cell.length_a   1.000
_cell.length_b   1.000
_cell.length_c   1.000
_cell.angle_alpha   90.00
_cell.angle_beta   90.00
_cell.angle_gamma   90.00
#
_symmetry.space_group_name_H-M   'P 1'
#
loop_
_entity.id
_entity.type
_entity.pdbx_description
1 polymer ?
#
loop_
_entity_poly.entity_id
_entity_poly.type
_entity_poly.pdbx_seq_one_letter_code
_entity_poly.pdbx_strand_id
1 'polypeptide(L)'
;MTWDTQLGLRVLQGVEAELYLTALQHTVAYLWDIVKLDDDLNVRTGDCVFDSASIEQKIALLHQCLLALLKPNIPAPPLTNVMEAAAFLPFAFLQMRIEEEIEDEMHWAEQEDDDDLIYFYRRLVGNAYNMPISRSQ
;
A
#
# COMPACT_ATOMS: atom_id res chain seq x y z
N MET A 1 -9.72 -17.36 -11.25
CA MET A 1 -9.41 -17.81 -9.88
C MET A 1 -9.13 -16.58 -9.06
N THR A 2 -9.81 -16.42 -7.92
CA THR A 2 -9.71 -15.27 -7.02
C THR A 2 -8.53 -15.43 -6.04
N TRP A 3 -8.15 -14.39 -5.31
CA TRP A 3 -7.11 -14.49 -4.28
C TRP A 3 -7.57 -15.35 -3.11
N ASP A 4 -6.72 -16.27 -2.65
CA ASP A 4 -6.95 -17.03 -1.42
C ASP A 4 -6.52 -16.19 -0.23
N THR A 5 -7.51 -15.59 0.44
CA THR A 5 -7.27 -14.75 1.62
C THR A 5 -7.66 -15.51 2.88
N GLN A 6 -7.30 -14.99 4.05
CA GLN A 6 -7.79 -15.54 5.33
C GLN A 6 -9.32 -15.54 5.45
N LEU A 7 -10.03 -14.75 4.63
CA LEU A 7 -11.49 -14.71 4.56
C LEU A 7 -12.05 -15.52 3.37
N GLY A 8 -11.22 -16.38 2.77
CA GLY A 8 -11.55 -17.23 1.64
C GLY A 8 -11.19 -16.61 0.28
N LEU A 9 -11.68 -17.26 -0.78
CA LEU A 9 -11.45 -16.88 -2.17
C LEU A 9 -12.26 -15.65 -2.56
N ARG A 10 -11.63 -14.48 -2.63
CA ARG A 10 -12.34 -13.21 -2.89
C ARG A 10 -11.46 -12.17 -3.58
N VAL A 11 -12.11 -11.08 -3.99
CA VAL A 11 -11.48 -9.80 -4.35
C VAL A 11 -11.71 -8.79 -3.22
N LEU A 12 -10.96 -7.70 -3.22
CA LEU A 12 -11.21 -6.57 -2.34
C LEU A 12 -12.47 -5.83 -2.79
N GLN A 13 -13.26 -5.36 -1.83
CA GLN A 13 -14.51 -4.64 -2.09
C GLN A 13 -14.68 -3.48 -1.10
N GLY A 14 -15.49 -2.49 -1.48
CA GLY A 14 -15.81 -1.34 -0.63
C GLY A 14 -14.55 -0.65 -0.10
N VAL A 15 -14.52 -0.44 1.21
CA VAL A 15 -13.45 0.30 1.90
C VAL A 15 -12.08 -0.37 1.77
N GLU A 16 -12.01 -1.70 1.69
CA GLU A 16 -10.72 -2.41 1.54
C GLU A 16 -10.09 -2.12 0.17
N ALA A 17 -10.93 -2.10 -0.88
CA ALA A 17 -10.50 -1.81 -2.24
C ALA A 17 -10.04 -0.35 -2.36
N GLU A 18 -10.78 0.57 -1.75
CA GLU A 18 -10.46 2.00 -1.74
C GLU A 18 -9.15 2.28 -1.00
N LEU A 19 -8.97 1.70 0.19
CA LEU A 19 -7.74 1.81 0.97
C LEU A 19 -6.55 1.29 0.17
N TYR A 20 -6.66 0.08 -0.38
CA TYR A 20 -5.57 -0.54 -1.14
C TYR A 20 -5.21 0.26 -2.39
N LEU A 21 -6.22 0.73 -3.15
CA LEU A 21 -6.00 1.54 -4.34
C LEU A 21 -5.29 2.86 -3.99
N THR A 22 -5.75 3.54 -2.94
CA THR A 22 -5.16 4.80 -2.49
C THR A 22 -3.71 4.60 -2.03
N ALA A 23 -3.47 3.59 -1.17
CA ALA A 23 -2.13 3.23 -0.72
C ALA A 23 -1.19 2.94 -1.90
N LEU A 24 -1.68 2.19 -2.89
CA LEU A 24 -0.90 1.86 -4.07
C LEU A 24 -0.57 3.08 -4.93
N GLN A 25 -1.51 4.01 -5.11
CA GLN A 25 -1.27 5.25 -5.85
C GLN A 25 -0.15 6.06 -5.22
N HIS A 26 -0.17 6.23 -3.90
CA HIS A 26 0.89 6.92 -3.17
C HIS A 26 2.21 6.15 -3.23
N THR A 27 2.18 4.82 -3.12
CA THR A 27 3.36 3.97 -3.27
C THR A 27 4.01 4.16 -4.63
N VAL A 28 3.24 4.14 -5.72
CA VAL A 28 3.76 4.33 -7.08
C VAL A 28 4.31 5.74 -7.27
N ALA A 29 3.64 6.77 -6.74
CA ALA A 29 4.16 8.14 -6.76
C ALA A 29 5.52 8.24 -6.06
N TYR A 30 5.63 7.67 -4.86
CA TYR A 30 6.87 7.60 -4.10
C TYR A 30 7.99 6.89 -4.88
N LEU A 31 7.69 5.73 -5.49
CA LEU A 31 8.67 5.02 -6.33
C LEU A 31 9.18 5.89 -7.49
N TRP A 32 8.33 6.69 -8.11
CA TRP A 32 8.75 7.62 -9.17
C TRP A 32 9.62 8.76 -8.65
N ASP A 33 9.31 9.28 -7.47
CA ASP A 33 10.11 10.33 -6.85
C ASP A 33 11.52 9.83 -6.51
N ILE A 34 11.65 8.59 -6.02
CA ILE A 34 12.95 7.93 -5.78
C ILE A 34 13.78 7.85 -7.07
N VAL A 35 13.20 7.41 -8.19
CA VAL A 35 13.90 7.39 -9.50
C VAL A 35 14.34 8.79 -9.91
N LYS A 36 13.46 9.78 -9.74
CA LYS A 36 13.70 11.16 -10.18
C LYS A 36 14.79 11.86 -9.35
N LEU A 37 14.87 11.54 -8.06
CA LEU A 37 15.82 12.13 -7.13
C LEU A 37 17.14 11.36 -7.03
N ASP A 38 17.25 10.21 -7.71
CA ASP A 38 18.40 9.29 -7.60
C ASP A 38 18.69 8.91 -6.13
N ASP A 39 17.60 8.58 -5.41
CA ASP A 39 17.64 8.25 -3.99
C ASP A 39 17.49 6.73 -3.74
N ASP A 40 17.73 6.31 -2.50
CA ASP A 40 17.60 4.91 -2.09
C ASP A 40 16.17 4.58 -1.65
N LEU A 41 15.68 3.41 -2.07
CA LEU A 41 14.37 2.91 -1.64
C LEU A 41 14.44 2.43 -0.18
N ASN A 42 13.78 3.15 0.72
CA ASN A 42 13.79 2.87 2.15
C ASN A 42 12.72 1.86 2.59
N VAL A 43 11.63 1.71 1.82
CA VAL A 43 10.59 0.72 2.10
C VAL A 43 11.04 -0.70 1.73
N ARG A 44 10.83 -1.66 2.65
CA ARG A 44 11.18 -3.08 2.47
C ARG A 44 9.99 -3.98 2.74
N THR A 45 9.84 -5.03 1.94
CA THR A 45 8.80 -6.05 2.16
C THR A 45 9.34 -7.27 2.91
N GLY A 46 10.67 -7.39 3.03
CA GLY A 46 11.33 -8.53 3.66
C GLY A 46 11.59 -9.70 2.71
N ASP A 47 11.21 -9.57 1.43
CA ASP A 47 11.52 -10.56 0.40
C ASP A 47 12.70 -10.06 -0.44
N CYS A 48 13.83 -10.77 -0.39
CA CYS A 48 15.07 -10.28 -1.02
C CYS A 48 14.98 -10.17 -2.55
N VAL A 49 14.19 -11.02 -3.20
CA VAL A 49 14.04 -11.02 -4.66
C VAL A 49 13.20 -9.82 -5.10
N PHE A 50 12.08 -9.59 -4.43
CA PHE A 50 11.25 -8.41 -4.67
C PHE A 50 11.95 -7.11 -4.26
N ASP A 51 12.64 -7.11 -3.12
CA ASP A 51 13.31 -5.91 -2.58
C ASP A 51 14.47 -5.45 -3.46
N SER A 52 15.14 -6.38 -4.16
CA SER A 52 16.23 -6.10 -5.11
C SER A 52 15.76 -5.87 -6.56
N ALA A 53 14.47 -6.05 -6.86
CA ALA A 53 13.93 -5.78 -8.18
C ALA A 53 14.02 -4.28 -8.54
N SER A 54 14.16 -3.98 -9.83
CA SER A 54 14.04 -2.62 -10.34
C SER A 54 12.65 -2.02 -10.07
N ILE A 55 12.56 -0.70 -10.08
CA ILE A 55 11.29 0.00 -9.82
C ILE A 55 10.25 -0.35 -10.90
N GLU A 56 10.66 -0.49 -12.15
CA GLU A 56 9.79 -0.92 -13.25
C GLU A 56 9.25 -2.34 -13.03
N GLN A 57 10.09 -3.25 -12.54
CA GLN A 57 9.66 -4.61 -12.18
C GLN A 57 8.67 -4.59 -11.02
N LYS A 58 8.94 -3.81 -9.97
CA LYS A 58 8.01 -3.63 -8.84
C LYS A 58 6.66 -3.09 -9.35
N ILE A 59 6.66 -2.05 -10.18
CA ILE A 59 5.43 -1.47 -10.77
C ILE A 59 4.66 -2.51 -11.60
N ALA A 60 5.35 -3.34 -12.39
CA ALA A 60 4.69 -4.39 -13.17
C ALA A 60 4.00 -5.43 -12.27
N LEU A 61 4.66 -5.87 -11.19
CA LEU A 61 4.11 -6.81 -10.22
C LEU A 61 2.95 -6.20 -9.44
N LEU A 62 3.10 -4.95 -8.99
CA LEU A 62 2.05 -4.16 -8.33
C LEU A 62 0.79 -4.06 -9.20
N HIS A 63 0.95 -3.76 -10.49
CA HIS A 63 -0.17 -3.67 -11.42
C HIS A 63 -0.88 -5.02 -11.60
N GLN A 64 -0.14 -6.14 -11.65
CA GLN A 64 -0.73 -7.47 -11.68
C GLN A 64 -1.54 -7.77 -10.41
N CYS A 65 -0.97 -7.47 -9.23
CA CYS A 65 -1.67 -7.62 -7.96
C CYS A 65 -2.95 -6.78 -7.92
N LEU A 66 -2.88 -5.51 -8.29
CA LEU A 66 -4.03 -4.60 -8.32
C LEU A 66 -5.16 -5.13 -9.20
N LEU A 67 -4.85 -5.55 -10.42
CA LEU A 67 -5.87 -6.06 -11.35
C LEU A 67 -6.58 -7.29 -10.77
N ALA A 68 -5.82 -8.24 -10.22
CA ALA A 68 -6.39 -9.45 -9.65
C ALA A 68 -7.13 -9.20 -8.32
N LEU A 69 -6.69 -8.23 -7.52
CA LEU A 69 -7.33 -7.86 -6.25
C LEU A 69 -8.63 -7.08 -6.45
N LEU A 70 -8.79 -6.35 -7.56
CA LEU A 70 -9.97 -5.50 -7.80
C LEU A 70 -10.96 -6.06 -8.83
N LYS A 71 -10.52 -6.95 -9.73
CA LYS A 71 -11.37 -7.47 -10.83
C LYS A 71 -11.59 -8.97 -10.69
N PRO A 72 -12.82 -9.44 -10.40
CA PRO A 72 -13.10 -10.86 -10.16
C PRO A 72 -12.85 -11.76 -11.39
N ASN A 73 -12.85 -11.16 -12.59
CA ASN A 73 -12.61 -11.89 -13.85
C ASN A 73 -11.11 -12.04 -14.18
N ILE A 74 -10.22 -11.38 -13.45
CA ILE A 74 -8.78 -11.52 -13.63
C ILE A 74 -8.28 -12.64 -12.71
N PRO A 75 -7.59 -13.66 -13.23
CA PRO A 75 -7.04 -14.71 -12.38
C PRO A 75 -5.96 -14.14 -11.47
N ALA A 76 -5.98 -14.56 -10.20
CA ALA A 76 -4.90 -14.31 -9.27
C ALA A 76 -3.59 -14.91 -9.83
N PRO A 77 -2.48 -14.16 -9.73
CA PRO A 77 -1.18 -14.67 -10.07
C PRO A 77 -0.81 -15.84 -9.13
N PRO A 78 0.12 -16.72 -9.52
CA PRO A 78 0.62 -17.76 -8.63
C PRO A 78 1.11 -17.16 -7.31
N LEU A 79 0.65 -17.72 -6.19
CA LEU A 79 1.06 -17.29 -4.87
C LEU A 79 2.51 -17.71 -4.63
N THR A 80 3.41 -16.78 -4.95
CA THR A 80 4.84 -16.87 -4.70
C THR A 80 5.21 -15.79 -3.71
N ASN A 81 6.32 -15.97 -2.99
CA ASN A 81 6.89 -14.97 -2.11
C ASN A 81 7.00 -13.58 -2.76
N VAL A 82 7.38 -13.51 -4.05
CA VAL A 82 7.48 -12.26 -4.81
C VAL A 82 6.11 -11.60 -5.03
N MET A 83 5.07 -12.38 -5.32
CA MET A 83 3.72 -11.83 -5.50
C MET A 83 3.09 -11.42 -4.18
N GLU A 84 3.36 -12.14 -3.10
CA GLU A 84 2.95 -11.76 -1.74
C GLU A 84 3.63 -10.45 -1.31
N ALA A 85 4.94 -10.33 -1.54
CA ALA A 85 5.69 -9.11 -1.32
C ALA A 85 5.15 -7.93 -2.13
N ALA A 86 4.84 -8.14 -3.42
CA ALA A 86 4.22 -7.12 -4.25
C ALA A 86 2.85 -6.70 -3.72
N ALA A 87 1.99 -7.65 -3.33
CA ALA A 87 0.69 -7.34 -2.72
C ALA A 87 0.83 -6.63 -1.36
N PHE A 88 1.93 -6.86 -0.64
CA PHE A 88 2.18 -6.27 0.66
C PHE A 88 2.82 -4.87 0.61
N LEU A 89 3.57 -4.54 -0.45
CA LEU A 89 4.33 -3.28 -0.54
C LEU A 89 3.50 -2.02 -0.24
N PRO A 90 2.24 -1.87 -0.69
CA PRO A 90 1.44 -0.69 -0.33
C PRO A 90 1.21 -0.53 1.17
N PHE A 91 1.10 -1.63 1.90
CA PHE A 91 0.96 -1.61 3.36
C PHE A 91 2.29 -1.29 4.05
N ALA A 92 3.41 -1.84 3.55
CA ALA A 92 4.74 -1.48 4.04
C ALA A 92 5.03 0.01 3.86
N PHE A 93 4.62 0.58 2.73
CA PHE A 93 4.70 2.02 2.47
C PHE A 93 3.84 2.82 3.45
N LEU A 94 2.58 2.44 3.67
CA LEU A 94 1.72 3.11 4.64
C LEU A 94 2.30 3.07 6.05
N GLN A 95 2.85 1.93 6.46
CA GLN A 95 3.50 1.79 7.76
C GLN A 95 4.67 2.76 7.90
N MET A 96 5.59 2.78 6.93
CA MET A 96 6.71 3.72 6.90
C MET A 96 6.24 5.18 7.01
N ARG A 97 5.23 5.58 6.23
CA ARG A 97 4.70 6.95 6.28
C ARG A 97 4.03 7.30 7.61
N ILE A 98 3.38 6.34 8.26
CA ILE A 98 2.81 6.55 9.61
C ILE A 98 3.92 6.67 10.65
N GLU A 99 4.98 5.87 10.55
CA GLU A 99 6.14 5.96 11.43
C GLU A 99 6.83 7.32 11.28
N GLU A 100 7.04 7.81 10.05
CA GLU A 100 7.53 9.17 9.77
C GLU A 100 6.62 10.25 10.38
N GLU A 101 5.29 10.15 10.21
CA GLU A 101 4.33 11.08 10.84
C GLU A 101 4.45 11.10 12.37
N ILE A 102 4.76 9.97 13.01
CA ILE A 102 4.90 9.86 14.47
C ILE A 102 6.24 10.45 14.93
N GLU A 103 7.32 10.21 14.19
CA GLU A 103 8.64 10.76 14.48
C GLU A 103 8.64 12.29 14.33
N ASP A 104 8.03 12.80 13.27
CA ASP A 104 7.85 14.22 13.02
C ASP A 104 7.04 14.88 14.15
N GLU A 105 5.96 14.26 14.64
CA GLU A 105 5.17 14.78 15.77
C GLU A 105 6.03 15.02 17.03
N MET A 106 7.06 14.19 17.26
CA MET A 106 8.00 14.39 18.36
C MET A 106 8.95 15.58 18.15
N HIS A 107 9.11 16.05 16.91
CA HIS A 107 9.99 17.15 16.52
C HIS A 107 9.28 18.50 16.33
N TRP A 108 7.98 18.51 15.99
CA TRP A 108 7.23 19.72 15.62
C TRP A 108 6.30 20.29 16.69
N ALA A 109 6.46 19.95 17.97
CA ALA A 109 5.63 20.46 19.08
C ALA A 109 5.64 22.01 19.27
N GLU A 110 6.26 22.78 18.36
CA GLU A 110 6.43 24.23 18.44
C GLU A 110 6.02 25.03 17.17
N GLN A 111 5.52 24.40 16.08
CA GLN A 111 5.12 25.14 14.87
C GLN A 111 3.64 24.95 14.50
N GLU A 112 2.87 26.04 14.60
CA GLU A 112 1.51 26.19 14.08
C GLU A 112 1.56 26.39 12.56
N ASP A 113 1.53 25.34 11.74
CA ASP A 113 1.17 25.49 10.32
C ASP A 113 0.59 24.18 9.73
N ASP A 114 -0.57 24.34 9.08
CA ASP A 114 -1.34 23.41 8.23
C ASP A 114 -1.59 21.97 8.76
N ASP A 115 -2.47 21.86 9.76
CA ASP A 115 -2.96 20.62 10.39
C ASP A 115 -3.47 19.54 9.40
N ASP A 116 -3.82 19.93 8.17
CA ASP A 116 -4.49 19.05 7.20
C ASP A 116 -3.57 18.02 6.53
N LEU A 117 -2.24 18.10 6.71
CA LEU A 117 -1.32 17.06 6.23
C LEU A 117 -0.63 16.26 7.35
N ILE A 118 -0.63 16.77 8.58
CA ILE A 118 0.20 16.27 9.69
C ILE A 118 -0.15 14.81 10.10
N TYR A 119 -1.36 14.34 9.77
CA TYR A 119 -1.81 12.97 10.08
C TYR A 119 -2.55 12.32 8.92
N PHE A 120 -2.16 12.62 7.69
CA PHE A 120 -2.86 12.13 6.50
C PHE A 120 -2.94 10.61 6.46
N TYR A 121 -1.83 9.89 6.62
CA TYR A 121 -1.78 8.43 6.50
C TYR A 121 -2.44 7.75 7.69
N ARG A 122 -2.28 8.29 8.91
CA ARG A 122 -3.05 7.85 10.09
C ARG A 122 -4.55 8.00 9.88
N ARG A 123 -5.03 9.13 9.33
CA ARG A 123 -6.45 9.34 9.02
C ARG A 123 -6.94 8.43 7.89
N LEU A 124 -6.13 8.21 6.85
CA LEU A 124 -6.45 7.29 5.76
C LEU A 124 -6.74 5.88 6.30
N VAL A 125 -5.85 5.34 7.13
CA VAL A 125 -6.03 4.03 7.76
C VAL A 125 -7.19 4.06 8.77
N GLY A 126 -7.26 5.07 9.63
CA GLY A 126 -8.32 5.21 10.63
C GLY A 126 -9.73 5.29 10.03
N ASN A 127 -9.88 6.01 8.91
CA ASN A 127 -11.15 6.10 8.18
C ASN A 127 -11.56 4.71 7.64
N ALA A 128 -10.61 3.92 7.16
CA ALA A 128 -10.89 2.57 6.69
C ALA A 128 -11.39 1.64 7.80
N TYR A 129 -10.90 1.81 9.04
CA TYR A 129 -11.38 1.06 10.21
C TYR A 129 -12.71 1.57 10.78
N ASN A 130 -12.96 2.88 10.69
CA ASN A 130 -14.15 3.52 11.27
C ASN A 130 -15.38 3.49 10.34
N MET A 131 -15.22 3.18 9.05
CA MET A 131 -16.36 2.99 8.17
C MET A 131 -17.10 1.69 8.51
N PRO A 132 -18.44 1.71 8.63
CA PRO A 132 -19.21 0.49 8.80
C PRO A 132 -18.99 -0.40 7.58
N ILE A 133 -18.38 -1.57 7.82
CA ILE A 133 -18.23 -2.61 6.80
C ILE A 133 -19.64 -2.97 6.34
N SER A 134 -20.04 -2.50 5.15
CA SER A 134 -21.29 -2.95 4.56
C SER A 134 -21.11 -4.43 4.25
N ARG A 135 -21.74 -5.27 5.06
CA ARG A 135 -21.78 -6.70 4.79
C ARG A 135 -22.66 -6.87 3.56
N SER A 136 -22.04 -7.11 2.41
CA SER A 136 -22.73 -7.58 1.22
C SER A 136 -23.51 -8.85 1.58
N GLN A 137 -24.84 -8.75 1.49
CA GLN A 137 -25.77 -9.88 1.57
C GLN A 137 -25.66 -10.76 0.33
#